data_AF-A0A918PUR8-F1
#
_entry.id   AF-A0A918PUR8-F1
#
_cell.length_a   1.000
_cell.length_b   1.000
_cell.length_c   1.000
_cell.angle_alpha   90.00
_cell.angle_beta   90.00
_cell.angle_gamma   90.00
#
_symmetry.space_group_name_H-M   'P 1'
#
loop_
_entity.id
_entity.type
_entity.pdbx_description
1 polymer ?
#
loop_
_entity_poly.entity_id
_entity_poly.type
_entity_poly.pdbx_seq_one_letter_code
_entity_poly.pdbx_strand_id
1 'polypeptide(L)'
;MTMTNALAFRSDVLIKKARAAGDTTLYAIAVRTGVRESTISRILAGLTIPTLATLASIATAYGTTLDELVERGSCLLAAVPTQRGEAAA
;
A
#
# COMPACT_ATOMS: atom_id res chain seq x y z
N MET A 1 -14.90 -10.74 -7.98
CA MET A 1 -15.60 -9.48 -7.65
C MET A 1 -14.72 -8.72 -6.65
N THR A 2 -13.63 -8.12 -7.14
CA THR A 2 -12.61 -7.50 -6.30
C THR A 2 -13.04 -6.08 -5.99
N MET A 3 -13.45 -5.85 -4.74
CA MET A 3 -13.84 -4.54 -4.24
C MET A 3 -12.58 -3.67 -4.11
N THR A 4 -12.50 -2.63 -4.93
CA THR A 4 -11.48 -1.58 -4.92
C THR A 4 -11.43 -0.95 -3.53
N ASN A 5 -10.33 -1.15 -2.80
CA ASN A 5 -10.14 -0.56 -1.48
C ASN A 5 -9.23 0.68 -1.59
N ALA A 6 -9.72 1.83 -1.12
CA ALA A 6 -9.25 3.17 -1.48
C ALA A 6 -7.94 3.63 -0.79
N LEU A 7 -7.10 2.69 -0.34
CA LEU A 7 -5.70 2.89 0.02
C LEU A 7 -4.95 1.67 -0.51
N ALA A 8 -4.42 1.77 -1.72
CA ALA A 8 -3.74 0.64 -2.35
C ALA A 8 -2.38 0.44 -1.67
N PHE A 9 -2.32 -0.56 -0.78
CA PHE A 9 -1.06 -1.07 -0.27
C PHE A 9 -0.28 -1.72 -1.42
N ARG A 10 0.96 -1.28 -1.61
CA ARG A 10 1.87 -1.77 -2.65
C ARG A 10 2.52 -3.08 -2.24
N SER A 11 1.76 -4.17 -2.38
CA SER A 11 2.24 -5.53 -2.09
C SER A 11 3.43 -5.92 -2.97
N ASP A 12 3.52 -5.39 -4.19
CA ASP A 12 4.67 -5.55 -5.09
C ASP A 12 5.99 -5.05 -4.48
N VAL A 13 5.95 -3.88 -3.81
CA VAL A 13 7.12 -3.28 -3.17
C VAL A 13 7.56 -4.13 -2.00
N LEU A 14 6.63 -4.58 -1.16
CA LEU A 14 6.93 -5.51 -0.07
C LEU A 14 7.60 -6.78 -0.59
N ILE A 15 7.02 -7.45 -1.59
CA ILE A 15 7.59 -8.70 -2.14
C ILE A 15 8.98 -8.47 -2.74
N LYS A 16 9.18 -7.35 -3.44
CA LYS A 16 10.49 -6.98 -4.00
C LYS A 16 11.54 -6.82 -2.90
N LYS A 17 11.21 -6.09 -1.83
CA LYS A 17 12.12 -5.85 -0.70
C LYS A 17 12.38 -7.13 0.11
N ALA A 18 11.34 -7.95 0.33
CA ALA A 18 11.43 -9.24 0.98
C ALA A 18 12.42 -10.17 0.25
N ARG A 19 12.27 -10.31 -1.07
CA ARG A 19 13.17 -11.11 -1.91
C ARG A 19 14.60 -10.58 -1.87
N ALA A 20 14.80 -9.26 -1.96
CA ALA A 20 16.12 -8.65 -1.88
C ALA A 20 16.81 -8.93 -0.53
N ALA A 21 16.04 -9.07 0.54
CA ALA A 21 16.51 -9.40 1.88
C ALA A 21 16.51 -10.91 2.18
N GLY A 22 16.24 -11.77 1.19
CA GLY A 22 16.26 -13.24 1.32
C GLY A 22 14.99 -13.87 1.91
N ASP A 23 13.92 -13.12 2.15
CA ASP A 23 12.66 -13.66 2.62
C ASP A 23 11.82 -14.18 1.45
N THR A 24 11.76 -15.49 1.32
CA THR A 24 11.00 -16.18 0.26
C THR A 24 9.68 -16.76 0.72
N THR A 25 9.45 -16.81 2.04
CA THR A 25 8.23 -17.37 2.65
C THR A 25 7.47 -16.30 3.43
N LEU A 26 6.14 -16.49 3.58
CA LEU A 26 5.31 -15.59 4.39
C LEU A 26 5.75 -15.58 5.86
N TYR A 27 6.16 -16.74 6.36
CA TYR A 27 6.75 -16.88 7.69
C TYR A 27 8.01 -16.01 7.88
N ALA A 28 8.93 -16.00 6.90
CA ALA A 28 10.15 -15.19 6.98
C ALA A 28 9.83 -13.68 7.06
N ILE A 29 8.89 -13.23 6.23
CA ILE A 29 8.38 -11.85 6.26
C ILE A 29 7.75 -11.54 7.62
N ALA A 30 6.92 -12.46 8.14
CA ALA A 30 6.26 -12.32 9.43
C ALA A 30 7.26 -12.17 10.58
N VAL A 31 8.28 -13.03 10.62
CA VAL A 31 9.34 -12.99 11.63
C VAL A 31 10.13 -11.69 11.56
N ARG A 32 10.56 -11.28 10.36
CA ARG A 32 11.37 -10.07 10.19
C ARG A 32 10.61 -8.78 10.52
N THR A 33 9.32 -8.73 10.17
CA THR A 33 8.47 -7.55 10.41
C THR A 33 7.81 -7.53 11.79
N GLY A 34 7.80 -8.66 12.51
CA GLY A 34 7.05 -8.82 13.76
C GLY A 34 5.53 -8.86 13.56
N VAL A 35 5.06 -9.01 12.33
CA VAL A 35 3.64 -9.09 11.96
C VAL A 35 3.24 -10.56 11.85
N ARG A 36 2.05 -10.93 12.33
CA ARG A 36 1.59 -12.33 12.22
C ARG A 36 1.50 -12.78 10.76
N GLU A 37 1.92 -14.01 10.46
CA GLU A 37 1.88 -14.59 9.11
C GLU A 37 0.48 -14.56 8.48
N SER A 38 -0.57 -14.85 9.26
CA SER A 38 -1.96 -14.75 8.80
C SER A 38 -2.38 -13.32 8.43
N THR A 39 -1.73 -12.32 9.03
CA THR A 39 -1.95 -10.91 8.69
C THR A 39 -1.22 -10.56 7.39
N ILE A 40 0.03 -10.99 7.21
CA ILE A 40 0.76 -10.87 5.94
C ILE A 40 -0.02 -11.53 4.79
N SER A 41 -0.52 -12.76 5.00
CA SER A 41 -1.31 -13.50 4.01
C SER A 41 -2.56 -12.72 3.57
N ARG A 42 -3.36 -12.21 4.52
CA ARG A 42 -4.56 -11.41 4.20
C ARG A 42 -4.23 -10.10 3.48
N ILE A 43 -3.15 -9.43 3.88
CA ILE A 43 -2.70 -8.19 3.23
C ILE A 43 -2.30 -8.46 1.78
N LEU A 44 -1.48 -9.49 1.53
CA LEU A 44 -1.03 -9.84 0.19
C LEU A 44 -2.16 -10.36 -0.71
N ALA A 45 -3.18 -10.98 -0.12
CA ALA A 45 -4.41 -11.38 -0.81
C ALA A 45 -5.39 -10.21 -1.03
N GLY A 46 -5.08 -9.00 -0.55
CA GLY A 46 -5.96 -7.83 -0.66
C GLY A 46 -7.24 -7.92 0.19
N LEU A 47 -7.29 -8.85 1.16
CA LEU A 47 -8.45 -9.08 2.01
C LEU A 47 -8.54 -8.11 3.18
N THR A 48 -7.48 -7.36 3.48
CA THR A 48 -7.42 -6.46 4.63
C THR A 48 -6.49 -5.28 4.33
N ILE A 49 -6.90 -4.09 4.76
CA ILE A 49 -6.06 -2.89 4.73
C ILE A 49 -5.06 -2.97 5.89
N PRO A 50 -3.74 -2.87 5.65
CA PRO A 50 -2.77 -2.81 6.73
C PRO A 50 -2.96 -1.53 7.55
N THR A 51 -2.81 -1.64 8.87
CA THR A 51 -2.81 -0.47 9.76
C THR A 51 -1.51 0.32 9.61
N LEU A 52 -1.50 1.57 10.06
CA LEU A 52 -0.29 2.40 10.09
C LEU A 52 0.85 1.72 10.88
N ALA A 53 0.52 1.04 11.99
CA ALA A 53 1.51 0.29 12.77
C ALA A 53 2.14 -0.84 11.95
N THR A 54 1.32 -1.61 11.22
CA THR A 54 1.82 -2.67 10.32
C THR A 54 2.72 -2.09 9.22
N LEU A 55 2.32 -0.96 8.61
CA LEU A 55 3.13 -0.29 7.60
C LEU A 55 4.46 0.20 8.16
N ALA A 56 4.47 0.79 9.35
CA ALA A 56 5.68 1.24 10.04
C ALA A 56 6.63 0.07 10.38
N SER A 57 6.08 -1.06 10.82
CA SER A 57 6.86 -2.30 11.05
C SER A 57 7.52 -2.79 9.76
N ILE A 58 6.76 -2.85 8.65
CA ILE A 58 7.28 -3.27 7.34
C ILE A 58 8.36 -2.29 6.85
N ALA A 59 8.11 -0.99 6.95
CA ALA A 59 9.02 0.07 6.54
C ALA A 59 10.37 -0.05 7.26
N THR A 60 10.33 -0.20 8.58
CA THR A 60 11.51 -0.33 9.43
C THR A 60 12.29 -1.62 9.13
N ALA A 61 11.58 -2.74 8.99
CA ALA A 61 12.18 -4.05 8.76
C ALA A 61 12.93 -4.20 7.43
N TYR A 62 12.48 -3.48 6.38
CA TYR A 62 13.06 -3.56 5.04
C TYR A 62 13.77 -2.27 4.58
N GLY A 63 13.95 -1.29 5.47
CA GLY A 63 14.58 -0.01 5.13
C GLY A 63 13.87 0.70 3.97
N THR A 64 12.54 0.74 4.00
CA THR A 64 11.69 1.43 3.01
C THR A 64 10.86 2.51 3.70
N THR A 65 10.25 3.39 2.92
CA THR A 65 9.43 4.50 3.43
C THR A 65 7.94 4.15 3.37
N LEU A 66 7.11 4.80 4.18
CA LEU A 66 5.65 4.63 4.09
C LEU A 66 5.11 5.00 2.71
N ASP A 67 5.66 6.06 2.10
CA ASP A 67 5.32 6.51 0.74
C ASP A 67 5.64 5.47 -0.34
N GLU A 68 6.66 4.64 -0.15
CA GLU A 68 6.95 3.52 -1.06
C GLU A 68 5.93 2.39 -0.91
N LEU A 69 5.39 2.18 0.28
CA LEU A 69 4.46 1.08 0.60
C LEU A 69 2.99 1.42 0.29
N VAL A 70 2.66 2.68 0.08
CA VAL A 70 1.30 3.14 -0.14
C VAL A 70 1.23 3.85 -1.48
N GLU A 71 0.31 3.44 -2.33
CA GLU A 71 0.01 4.20 -3.53
C GLU A 71 -0.65 5.51 -3.13
N ARG A 72 0.00 6.63 -3.46
CA ARG A 72 -0.64 7.93 -3.34
C ARG A 72 -1.80 7.93 -4.31
N GLY A 73 -3.02 7.72 -3.78
CA GLY A 73 -4.23 7.78 -4.58
C GLY A 73 -4.18 9.07 -5.39
N SER A 74 -4.26 8.95 -6.72
CA SER A 74 -4.45 10.11 -7.58
C SER A 74 -5.74 10.77 -7.10
N CYS A 75 -5.62 11.78 -6.26
CA CYS A 75 -6.75 12.60 -5.91
C CYS A 75 -7.20 13.20 -7.24
N LEU A 76 -8.36 12.77 -7.72
CA LEU A 76 -9.08 13.28 -8.88
C LEU A 76 -9.58 14.72 -8.61
N LEU A 77 -8.72 15.56 -8.03
CA LEU A 77 -8.83 17.01 -8.03
C LEU A 77 -8.36 17.61 -9.37
N ALA A 78 -8.01 16.78 -10.35
CA ALA A 78 -7.79 17.19 -11.74
C ALA A 78 -9.10 17.15 -12.55
N ALA A 79 -10.13 17.87 -12.10
CA ALA A 79 -11.19 18.44 -12.92
C ALA A 79 -12.14 19.23 -12.02
N VAL A 80 -11.74 20.43 -11.60
CA VAL A 80 -12.74 21.47 -11.34
C VAL A 80 -13.17 21.96 -12.73
N PRO A 81 -14.37 21.64 -13.24
CA PRO A 81 -14.86 22.29 -14.45
C PRO A 81 -14.99 23.77 -14.11
N THR A 82 -14.10 24.59 -14.64
CA THR A 82 -14.21 26.04 -14.56
C THR A 82 -15.43 26.41 -15.41
N GLN A 83 -16.61 26.47 -14.80
CA GLN A 83 -17.78 27.14 -15.36
C GLN A 83 -17.44 28.64 -15.41
N ARG A 84 -16.65 29.04 -16.41
CA ARG A 84 -16.51 30.45 -16.75
C ARG A 84 -17.77 30.81 -17.53
N GLY A 85 -18.67 31.49 -16.84
CA GLY A 85 -19.90 32.01 -17.41
C GLY A 85 -19.61 32.74 -18.72
N GLU A 86 -20.21 32.22 -19.78
CA GLU A 86 -20.41 32.95 -21.02
C GLU A 86 -21.55 33.94 -20.74
N ALA A 87 -21.17 35.13 -20.31
CA ALA A 87 -22.00 36.31 -20.36
C ALA A 87 -21.38 37.28 -21.36
N ALA A 88 -22.24 37.78 -22.25
CA ALA A 88 -22.05 38.88 -23.20
C ALA A 88 -21.35 38.55 -24.53
N ALA A 89 -22.16 38.30 -25.56
CA ALA A 89 -22.29 39.23 -26.70
C ALA A 89 -23.65 39.04 -27.37
#